data_AF-A0A849NDQ7-F1
#
_entry.id   AF-A0A849NDQ7-F1
#
_cell.length_a   1.000
_cell.length_b   1.000
_cell.length_c   1.000
_cell.angle_alpha   90.00
_cell.angle_beta   90.00
_cell.angle_gamma   90.00
#
_symmetry.space_group_name_H-M   'P 1'
#
loop_
_entity.id
_entity.type
_entity.pdbx_description
1 polymer ?
#
loop_
_entity_poly.entity_id
_entity_poly.type
_entity_poly.pdbx_seq_one_letter_code
_entity_poly.pdbx_strand_id
1 'polypeptide(L)'
;MNEKLNMAHVFDKLDDLKSVFTYGQKIIPTLQGLIEFMGEIIPLLQTVNASIAESTNQMPKASNQISDVTNATELATTEILDTVDTTLSTLEGIKEKLEEQAKLEAKKEEIIGELKKEFEGNKKAAALLSEYDEYNHSSEKMSAISDSLSSINDNLFNITLSLQVQDITSQQLAAVNHLIESVQVKLASLMDDIDGADLKKDLPELKVETPRDGTFNPDAKYSKSTANQDLADSLIKDQKNIASQDEIDKLFS
;
A
#
# COMPACT_ATOMS: atom_id res chain seq x y z
N MET A 1 -23.25 -75.74 -63.16
CA MET A 1 -22.60 -74.46 -63.53
C MET A 1 -23.08 -73.27 -62.67
N ASN A 2 -24.08 -73.43 -61.78
CA ASN A 2 -24.60 -72.34 -60.93
C ASN A 2 -23.95 -72.18 -59.54
N GLU A 3 -23.20 -73.15 -59.00
CA GLU A 3 -22.54 -73.00 -57.69
C GLU A 3 -21.28 -72.11 -57.74
N LYS A 4 -20.55 -72.12 -58.87
CA LYS A 4 -19.34 -71.29 -59.04
C LYS A 4 -19.63 -69.78 -59.06
N LEU A 5 -20.80 -69.37 -59.59
CA LEU A 5 -21.23 -67.98 -59.59
C LEU A 5 -21.66 -67.50 -58.18
N ASN A 6 -22.24 -68.39 -57.38
CA ASN A 6 -22.72 -68.03 -56.05
C ASN A 6 -21.56 -67.82 -55.06
N MET A 7 -20.51 -68.66 -55.17
CA MET A 7 -19.34 -68.52 -54.31
C MET A 7 -18.47 -67.30 -54.65
N ALA A 8 -18.42 -66.90 -55.93
CA ALA A 8 -17.74 -65.66 -56.35
C ALA A 8 -18.39 -64.41 -55.72
N HIS A 9 -19.74 -64.34 -55.68
CA HIS A 9 -20.46 -63.24 -55.05
C HIS A 9 -20.27 -63.22 -53.51
N VAL A 10 -20.16 -64.40 -52.88
CA VAL A 10 -19.81 -64.49 -51.45
C VAL A 10 -18.38 -63.99 -51.20
N PHE A 11 -17.43 -64.32 -52.07
CA PHE A 11 -16.06 -63.79 -51.96
C PHE A 11 -16.00 -62.27 -52.16
N ASP A 12 -16.78 -61.72 -53.10
CA ASP A 12 -16.87 -60.27 -53.34
C ASP A 12 -17.44 -59.55 -52.11
N LYS A 13 -18.49 -60.12 -51.48
CA LYS A 13 -19.06 -59.61 -50.22
C LYS A 13 -18.11 -59.75 -49.02
N LEU A 14 -17.27 -60.78 -49.00
CA LEU A 14 -16.21 -60.92 -48.00
C LEU A 14 -15.08 -59.91 -48.22
N ASP A 15 -14.79 -59.53 -49.46
CA ASP A 15 -13.80 -58.50 -49.78
C ASP A 15 -14.32 -57.08 -49.49
N ASP A 16 -15.62 -56.83 -49.71
CA ASP A 16 -16.34 -55.64 -49.21
C ASP A 16 -16.23 -55.54 -47.68
N LEU A 17 -16.50 -56.65 -46.96
CA LEU A 17 -16.41 -56.70 -45.50
C LEU A 17 -14.98 -56.48 -45.01
N LYS A 18 -13.99 -57.07 -45.69
CA LYS A 18 -12.56 -56.86 -45.43
C LYS A 18 -12.19 -55.39 -45.66
N SER A 19 -12.72 -54.74 -46.69
CA SER A 19 -12.49 -53.32 -46.96
C SER A 19 -13.04 -52.43 -45.85
N VAL A 20 -14.22 -52.75 -45.30
CA VAL A 20 -14.80 -52.09 -44.12
C VAL A 20 -13.91 -52.28 -42.89
N PHE A 21 -13.40 -53.49 -42.65
CA PHE A 21 -12.45 -53.75 -41.55
C PHE A 21 -11.12 -53.01 -41.73
N THR A 22 -10.63 -52.90 -42.96
CA THR A 22 -9.38 -52.18 -43.28
C THR A 22 -9.57 -50.67 -43.08
N TYR A 23 -10.76 -50.16 -43.35
CA TYR A 23 -11.13 -48.77 -43.06
C TYR A 23 -11.28 -48.54 -41.55
N GLY A 24 -11.91 -49.47 -40.82
CA GLY A 24 -11.98 -49.46 -39.35
C GLY A 24 -10.60 -49.48 -38.68
N GLN A 25 -9.66 -50.27 -39.20
CA GLN A 25 -8.25 -50.27 -38.76
C GLN A 25 -7.55 -48.92 -38.96
N LYS A 26 -7.96 -48.13 -39.95
CA LYS A 26 -7.44 -46.77 -40.16
C LYS A 26 -8.12 -45.73 -39.27
N ILE A 27 -9.37 -45.94 -38.87
CA ILE A 27 -10.11 -45.04 -37.96
C ILE A 27 -9.65 -45.18 -36.51
N ILE A 28 -9.34 -46.40 -36.06
CA ILE A 28 -8.94 -46.68 -34.67
C ILE A 28 -7.79 -45.77 -34.19
N PRO A 29 -6.66 -45.63 -34.92
CA PRO A 29 -5.58 -44.72 -34.53
C PRO A 29 -6.02 -43.26 -34.42
N THR A 30 -6.93 -42.79 -35.28
CA THR A 30 -7.47 -41.42 -35.23
C THR A 30 -8.37 -41.20 -34.02
N LEU A 31 -9.23 -42.17 -33.70
CA LEU A 31 -10.03 -42.13 -32.47
C LEU A 31 -9.15 -42.19 -31.21
N GLN A 32 -8.09 -42.99 -31.24
CA GLN A 32 -7.15 -43.07 -30.13
C GLN A 32 -6.39 -41.74 -29.93
N GLY A 33 -5.94 -41.11 -31.03
CA GLY A 33 -5.36 -39.77 -30.96
C GLY A 33 -6.34 -38.70 -30.46
N LEU A 34 -7.64 -38.82 -30.78
CA LEU A 34 -8.68 -37.94 -30.23
C LEU A 34 -8.87 -38.16 -28.72
N ILE A 35 -8.84 -39.41 -28.26
CA ILE A 35 -8.96 -39.76 -26.84
C ILE A 35 -7.74 -39.27 -26.05
N GLU A 36 -6.53 -39.47 -26.56
CA GLU A 36 -5.30 -38.95 -25.96
C GLU A 36 -5.31 -37.42 -25.90
N PHE A 37 -5.72 -36.76 -26.99
CA PHE A 37 -5.89 -35.30 -27.03
C PHE A 37 -6.94 -34.80 -26.02
N MET A 38 -8.10 -35.47 -25.92
CA MET A 38 -9.11 -35.14 -24.89
C MET A 38 -8.56 -35.38 -23.47
N GLY A 39 -7.74 -36.41 -23.29
CA GLY A 39 -7.07 -36.73 -22.03
C GLY A 39 -6.08 -35.64 -21.57
N GLU A 40 -5.53 -34.85 -22.49
CA GLU A 40 -4.62 -33.74 -22.19
C GLU A 40 -5.33 -32.38 -22.06
N ILE A 41 -6.32 -32.11 -22.93
CA ILE A 41 -7.01 -30.81 -22.98
C ILE A 41 -8.00 -30.62 -21.84
N ILE A 42 -8.70 -31.67 -21.40
CA ILE A 42 -9.67 -31.58 -20.29
C ILE A 42 -8.96 -31.13 -18.99
N PRO A 43 -7.85 -31.76 -18.55
CA PRO A 43 -7.10 -31.29 -17.38
C PRO A 43 -6.55 -29.87 -17.53
N LEU A 44 -6.12 -29.47 -18.72
CA LEU A 44 -5.66 -28.10 -18.98
C LEU A 44 -6.79 -27.09 -18.78
N LEU A 45 -7.97 -27.37 -19.32
CA LEU A 45 -9.17 -26.53 -19.14
C LEU A 45 -9.59 -26.45 -17.67
N GLN A 46 -9.49 -27.56 -16.92
CA GLN A 46 -9.76 -27.57 -15.48
C GLN A 46 -8.77 -26.70 -14.70
N THR A 47 -7.48 -26.74 -15.06
CA THR A 47 -6.44 -25.91 -14.42
C THR A 47 -6.67 -24.42 -14.71
N VAL A 48 -7.07 -24.09 -15.94
CA VAL A 48 -7.41 -22.71 -16.34
C VAL A 48 -8.66 -22.23 -15.60
N ASN A 49 -9.71 -23.05 -15.52
CA ASN A 49 -10.93 -22.75 -14.75
C ASN A 49 -10.59 -22.52 -13.27
N ALA A 50 -9.83 -23.42 -12.63
CA ALA A 50 -9.40 -23.24 -11.24
C ALA A 50 -8.62 -21.94 -11.02
N SER A 51 -7.67 -21.61 -11.92
CA SER A 51 -6.88 -20.37 -11.86
C SER A 51 -7.76 -19.12 -12.03
N ILE A 52 -8.74 -19.15 -12.94
CA ILE A 52 -9.67 -18.04 -13.15
C ILE A 52 -10.63 -17.89 -11.96
N ALA A 53 -11.09 -18.99 -11.35
CA ALA A 53 -11.93 -18.97 -10.16
C ALA A 53 -11.19 -18.32 -8.99
N GLU A 54 -9.95 -18.72 -8.78
CA GLU A 54 -9.09 -18.14 -7.74
C GLU A 54 -8.86 -16.65 -7.97
N SER A 55 -8.51 -16.25 -9.20
CA SER A 55 -8.31 -14.83 -9.56
C SER A 55 -9.58 -14.00 -9.34
N THR A 56 -10.74 -14.52 -9.73
CA THR A 56 -12.05 -13.88 -9.53
C THR A 56 -12.37 -13.68 -8.05
N ASN A 57 -11.93 -14.59 -7.18
CA ASN A 57 -12.11 -14.48 -5.74
C ASN A 57 -11.10 -13.52 -5.06
N GLN A 58 -9.89 -13.38 -5.60
CA GLN A 58 -8.85 -12.52 -5.04
C GLN A 58 -8.97 -11.04 -5.48
N MET A 59 -9.44 -10.79 -6.71
CA MET A 59 -9.60 -9.43 -7.27
C MET A 59 -10.43 -8.48 -6.38
N PRO A 60 -11.60 -8.89 -5.84
CA PRO A 60 -12.37 -8.03 -4.92
C PRO A 60 -11.61 -7.64 -3.66
N LYS A 61 -10.78 -8.56 -3.12
CA LYS A 61 -9.96 -8.27 -1.94
C LYS A 61 -8.91 -7.22 -2.26
N ALA A 62 -8.23 -7.36 -3.40
CA ALA A 62 -7.26 -6.37 -3.86
C ALA A 62 -7.92 -5.00 -4.09
N SER A 63 -9.12 -4.96 -4.66
CA SER A 63 -9.83 -3.70 -4.87
C SER A 63 -10.23 -3.01 -3.56
N ASN A 64 -10.78 -3.77 -2.61
CA ASN A 64 -11.08 -3.26 -1.27
C ASN A 64 -9.81 -2.77 -0.55
N GLN A 65 -8.70 -3.49 -0.69
CA GLN A 65 -7.42 -3.10 -0.10
C GLN A 65 -6.89 -1.78 -0.69
N ILE A 66 -7.00 -1.60 -2.00
CA ILE A 66 -6.65 -0.34 -2.66
C ILE A 66 -7.52 0.79 -2.12
N SER A 67 -8.83 0.57 -1.96
CA SER A 67 -9.72 1.57 -1.38
C SER A 67 -9.34 1.92 0.07
N ASP A 68 -9.04 0.92 0.89
CA ASP A 68 -8.62 1.12 2.29
C ASP A 68 -7.32 1.92 2.38
N VAL A 69 -6.33 1.60 1.53
CA VAL A 69 -5.05 2.33 1.46
C VAL A 69 -5.27 3.76 0.98
N THR A 70 -6.10 3.99 -0.04
CA THR A 70 -6.45 5.34 -0.51
C THR A 70 -7.05 6.17 0.61
N ASN A 71 -8.04 5.63 1.32
CA ASN A 71 -8.70 6.31 2.44
C ASN A 71 -7.72 6.62 3.59
N ALA A 72 -6.88 5.64 3.96
CA ALA A 72 -5.87 5.85 5.00
C ALA A 72 -4.85 6.91 4.62
N THR A 73 -4.44 6.96 3.34
CA THR A 73 -3.52 7.97 2.83
C THR A 73 -4.18 9.35 2.82
N GLU A 74 -5.46 9.45 2.44
CA GLU A 74 -6.21 10.71 2.48
C GLU A 74 -6.28 11.26 3.91
N LEU A 75 -6.63 10.41 4.88
CA LEU A 75 -6.69 10.78 6.28
C LEU A 75 -5.34 11.23 6.83
N ALA A 76 -4.26 10.49 6.53
CA ALA A 76 -2.91 10.85 6.95
C ALA A 76 -2.47 12.20 6.37
N THR A 77 -2.85 12.49 5.12
CA THR A 77 -2.54 13.79 4.50
C THR A 77 -3.30 14.93 5.13
N THR A 78 -4.58 14.75 5.45
CA THR A 78 -5.34 15.75 6.22
C THR A 78 -4.65 16.02 7.56
N GLU A 79 -4.20 14.97 8.26
CA GLU A 79 -3.47 15.13 9.53
C GLU A 79 -2.14 15.88 9.38
N ILE A 80 -1.40 15.65 8.28
CA ILE A 80 -0.19 16.41 7.97
C ILE A 80 -0.52 17.87 7.69
N LEU A 81 -1.58 18.16 6.92
CA LEU A 81 -2.00 19.53 6.62
C LEU A 81 -2.45 20.28 7.87
N ASP A 82 -3.21 19.66 8.76
CA ASP A 82 -3.60 20.25 10.06
C ASP A 82 -2.35 20.58 10.91
N THR A 83 -1.35 19.71 10.88
CA THR A 83 -0.07 19.92 11.56
C THR A 83 0.71 21.07 10.93
N VAL A 84 0.72 21.17 9.59
CA VAL A 84 1.34 22.28 8.86
C VAL A 84 0.67 23.60 9.24
N ASP A 85 -0.66 23.67 9.23
CA ASP A 85 -1.43 24.87 9.58
C ASP A 85 -1.17 25.31 11.03
N THR A 86 -1.17 24.36 11.97
CA THR A 86 -0.81 24.64 13.36
C THR A 86 0.61 25.18 13.48
N THR A 87 1.55 24.57 12.74
CA THR A 87 2.95 25.01 12.73
C THR A 87 3.07 26.42 12.17
N LEU A 88 2.41 26.73 11.06
CA LEU A 88 2.37 28.06 10.46
C LEU A 88 1.85 29.11 11.46
N SER A 89 0.74 28.82 12.15
CA SER A 89 0.19 29.73 13.17
C SER A 89 1.17 29.97 14.32
N THR A 90 1.85 28.92 14.82
CA THR A 90 2.90 29.11 15.84
C THR A 90 4.09 29.92 15.32
N LEU A 91 4.44 29.76 14.04
CA LEU A 91 5.55 30.45 13.39
C LEU A 91 5.25 31.95 13.23
N GLU A 92 4.02 32.30 12.84
CA GLU A 92 3.53 33.68 12.85
C GLU A 92 3.61 34.30 14.24
N GLY A 93 3.14 33.59 15.28
CA GLY A 93 3.22 34.07 16.66
C GLY A 93 4.65 34.27 17.18
N ILE A 94 5.60 33.44 16.73
CA ILE A 94 7.03 33.65 17.04
C ILE A 94 7.55 34.89 16.31
N LYS A 95 7.19 35.05 15.03
CA LYS A 95 7.62 36.19 14.21
C LYS A 95 7.14 37.52 14.79
N GLU A 96 5.88 37.61 15.22
CA GLU A 96 5.34 38.81 15.88
C GLU A 96 6.12 39.18 17.15
N LYS A 97 6.41 38.19 18.01
CA LYS A 97 7.23 38.40 19.22
C LYS A 97 8.65 38.85 18.89
N LEU A 98 9.22 38.31 17.81
CA LEU A 98 10.56 38.65 17.37
C LEU A 98 10.62 40.07 16.79
N GLU A 99 9.58 40.49 16.07
CA GLU A 99 9.42 41.88 15.61
C GLU A 99 9.23 42.87 16.77
N GLU A 100 8.44 42.51 17.79
CA GLU A 100 8.28 43.32 19.00
C GLU A 100 9.62 43.48 19.74
N GLN A 101 10.33 42.36 19.94
CA GLN A 101 11.64 42.36 20.57
C GLN A 101 12.66 43.19 19.76
N ALA A 102 12.57 43.18 18.43
CA ALA A 102 13.48 43.94 17.57
C ALA A 102 13.26 45.45 17.74
N LYS A 103 12.01 45.88 17.89
CA LYS A 103 11.66 47.28 18.21
C LYS A 103 12.20 47.70 19.58
N LEU A 104 12.15 46.82 20.57
CA LEU A 104 12.69 47.09 21.91
C LEU A 104 14.22 47.22 21.90
N GLU A 105 14.91 46.36 21.15
CA GLU A 105 16.37 46.44 20.99
C GLU A 105 16.78 47.71 20.23
N ALA A 106 16.07 48.09 19.16
CA ALA A 106 16.33 49.36 18.46
C ALA A 106 16.19 50.58 19.38
N LYS A 107 15.19 50.58 20.27
CA LYS A 107 15.00 51.65 21.26
C LYS A 107 16.09 51.65 22.35
N LYS A 108 16.59 50.49 22.76
CA LYS A 108 17.75 50.42 23.65
C LYS A 108 19.00 51.02 22.98
N GLU A 109 19.25 50.69 21.71
CA GLU A 109 20.36 51.26 20.95
C GLU A 109 20.27 52.79 20.88
N GLU A 110 19.07 53.35 20.67
CA GLU A 110 18.84 54.80 20.68
C GLU A 110 19.20 55.43 22.05
N ILE A 111 18.67 54.87 23.15
CA ILE A 111 18.94 55.36 24.52
C ILE A 111 20.44 55.26 24.85
N ILE A 112 21.12 54.19 24.45
CA ILE A 112 22.56 54.02 24.65
C ILE A 112 23.34 55.05 23.82
N GLY A 113 22.89 55.32 22.60
CA GLY A 113 23.44 56.38 21.77
C GLY A 113 23.34 57.77 22.40
N GLU A 114 22.21 58.08 23.03
CA GLU A 114 22.02 59.33 23.80
C GLU A 114 22.91 59.37 25.06
N LEU A 115 22.95 58.27 25.83
CA LEU A 115 23.82 58.16 27.01
C LEU A 115 25.30 58.33 26.67
N LYS A 116 25.76 57.80 25.54
CA LYS A 116 27.15 58.01 25.06
C LYS A 116 27.47 59.49 24.85
N LYS A 117 26.53 60.27 24.30
CA LYS A 117 26.70 61.72 24.09
C LYS A 117 26.69 62.50 25.41
N GLU A 118 25.81 62.13 26.34
CA GLU A 118 25.69 62.79 27.65
C GLU A 118 26.94 62.58 28.53
N PHE A 119 27.58 61.42 28.41
CA PHE A 119 28.71 61.00 29.26
C PHE A 119 30.09 61.09 28.59
N GLU A 120 30.24 61.82 27.47
CA GLU A 120 31.52 61.99 26.74
C GLU A 120 32.69 62.45 27.64
N GLY A 121 32.41 63.14 28.75
CA GLY A 121 33.41 63.60 29.72
C GLY A 121 33.83 62.60 30.81
N ASN A 122 33.13 61.46 30.97
CA ASN A 122 33.38 60.50 32.04
C ASN A 122 34.01 59.20 31.52
N LYS A 123 35.34 59.07 31.69
CA LYS A 123 36.13 57.90 31.24
C LYS A 123 35.59 56.54 31.73
N LYS A 124 34.96 56.49 32.91
CA LYS A 124 34.44 55.24 33.49
C LYS A 124 33.11 54.83 32.84
N ALA A 125 32.25 55.81 32.54
CA ALA A 125 30.99 55.59 31.84
C ALA A 125 31.23 55.20 30.38
N ALA A 126 32.18 55.85 29.71
CA ALA A 126 32.57 55.50 28.33
C ALA A 126 33.10 54.05 28.21
N ALA A 127 33.91 53.60 29.19
CA ALA A 127 34.41 52.22 29.21
C ALA A 127 33.27 51.18 29.38
N LEU A 128 32.33 51.42 30.30
CA LEU A 128 31.19 50.53 30.54
C LEU A 128 30.21 50.49 29.35
N LEU A 129 30.01 51.61 28.65
CA LEU A 129 29.17 51.67 27.45
C LEU A 129 29.82 50.95 26.25
N SER A 130 31.14 50.99 26.14
CA SER A 130 31.87 50.24 25.11
C SER A 130 31.87 48.73 25.38
N GLU A 131 32.00 48.33 26.66
CA GLU A 131 31.87 46.94 27.09
C GLU A 131 30.44 46.42 26.84
N TYR A 132 29.40 47.23 27.13
CA TYR A 132 28.02 46.86 26.84
C TYR A 132 27.77 46.59 25.34
N ASP A 133 28.30 47.43 24.44
CA ASP A 133 28.18 47.24 22.98
C ASP A 133 28.81 45.92 22.51
N GLU A 134 29.96 45.54 23.07
CA GLU A 134 30.61 44.26 22.75
C GLU A 134 29.72 43.05 23.10
N TYR A 135 28.88 43.16 24.14
CA TYR A 135 27.96 42.09 24.53
C TYR A 135 26.57 42.23 23.89
N ASN A 136 26.23 43.35 23.27
CA ASN A 136 24.91 43.62 22.72
C ASN A 136 24.74 43.11 21.27
N HIS A 137 24.88 41.79 21.07
CA HIS A 137 24.68 41.14 19.76
C HIS A 137 23.25 40.57 19.60
N SER A 138 22.26 41.11 20.31
CA SER A 138 20.90 40.59 20.28
C SER A 138 20.25 40.76 18.91
N SER A 139 20.53 41.86 18.22
CA SER A 139 19.98 42.17 16.89
C SER A 139 20.41 41.15 15.82
N GLU A 140 21.71 40.82 15.76
CA GLU A 140 22.25 39.87 14.78
C GLU A 140 21.72 38.44 14.99
N LYS A 141 21.63 37.99 16.25
CA LYS A 141 21.03 36.69 16.59
C LYS A 141 19.55 36.64 16.23
N MET A 142 18.81 37.74 16.41
CA MET A 142 17.40 37.81 16.04
C MET A 142 17.20 37.78 14.53
N SER A 143 18.07 38.43 13.75
CA SER A 143 18.05 38.33 12.29
C SER A 143 18.23 36.87 11.83
N ALA A 144 19.22 36.16 12.38
CA ALA A 144 19.46 34.76 12.03
C ALA A 144 18.28 33.83 12.37
N ILE A 145 17.60 34.08 13.50
CA ILE A 145 16.37 33.34 13.87
C ILE A 145 15.23 33.67 12.90
N SER A 146 15.07 34.94 12.49
CA SER A 146 14.08 35.35 11.51
C SER A 146 14.29 34.67 10.15
N ASP A 147 15.54 34.60 9.68
CA ASP A 147 15.88 33.93 8.41
C ASP A 147 15.60 32.42 8.47
N SER A 148 15.89 31.79 9.61
CA SER A 148 15.58 30.38 9.86
C SER A 148 14.07 30.13 9.85
N LEU A 149 13.30 31.02 10.48
CA LEU A 149 11.83 30.95 10.49
C LEU A 149 11.25 31.10 9.08
N SER A 150 11.78 32.02 8.27
CA SER A 150 11.37 32.18 6.87
C SER A 150 11.62 30.90 6.07
N SER A 151 12.79 30.27 6.27
CA SER A 151 13.13 29.02 5.60
C SER A 151 12.18 27.87 6.00
N ILE A 152 11.77 27.80 7.27
CA ILE A 152 10.78 26.82 7.74
C ILE A 152 9.42 27.07 7.08
N ASN A 153 8.99 28.34 6.99
CA ASN A 153 7.73 28.70 6.33
C ASN A 153 7.71 28.26 4.85
N ASP A 154 8.80 28.48 4.12
CA ASP A 154 8.93 28.05 2.72
C ASP A 154 8.90 26.52 2.59
N ASN A 155 9.54 25.81 3.52
CA ASN A 155 9.49 24.35 3.56
C ASN A 155 8.09 23.81 3.83
N LEU A 156 7.33 24.43 4.74
CA LEU A 156 5.93 24.06 5.02
C LEU A 156 5.05 24.26 3.78
N PHE A 157 5.24 25.37 3.05
CA PHE A 157 4.54 25.61 1.79
C PHE A 157 4.87 24.54 0.73
N ASN A 158 6.14 24.15 0.63
CA ASN A 158 6.57 23.09 -0.29
C ASN A 158 5.98 21.73 0.07
N ILE A 159 5.82 21.41 1.37
CA ILE A 159 5.15 20.20 1.83
C ILE A 159 3.69 20.21 1.38
N THR A 160 2.97 21.31 1.63
CA THR A 160 1.58 21.47 1.20
C THR A 160 1.43 21.29 -0.31
N LEU A 161 2.31 21.88 -1.11
CA LEU A 161 2.31 21.73 -2.57
C LEU A 161 2.60 20.27 -3.00
N SER A 162 3.55 19.61 -2.35
CA SER A 162 3.94 18.24 -2.68
C SER A 162 2.82 17.23 -2.42
N LEU A 163 2.05 17.44 -1.35
CA LEU A 163 0.93 16.57 -1.01
C LEU A 163 -0.24 16.66 -2.01
N GLN A 164 -0.33 17.73 -2.81
CA GLN A 164 -1.38 17.87 -3.84
C GLN A 164 -1.32 16.81 -4.95
N VAL A 165 -0.16 16.18 -5.18
CA VAL A 165 -0.05 15.05 -6.13
C VAL A 165 -0.95 13.88 -5.75
N GLN A 166 -1.35 13.79 -4.48
CA GLN A 166 -2.17 12.70 -3.99
C GLN A 166 -3.54 12.63 -4.66
N ASP A 167 -4.17 13.76 -5.01
CA ASP A 167 -5.46 13.75 -5.71
C ASP A 167 -5.37 13.01 -7.04
N ILE A 168 -4.24 13.14 -7.75
CA ILE A 168 -3.96 12.40 -8.98
C ILE A 168 -3.80 10.90 -8.68
N THR A 169 -3.12 10.55 -7.59
CA THR A 169 -2.94 9.14 -7.20
C THR A 169 -4.25 8.47 -6.80
N SER A 170 -5.13 9.16 -6.07
CA SER A 170 -6.45 8.67 -5.69
C SER A 170 -7.32 8.42 -6.93
N GLN A 171 -7.28 9.32 -7.92
CA GLN A 171 -7.97 9.13 -9.20
C GLN A 171 -7.43 7.94 -10.00
N GLN A 172 -6.10 7.77 -10.04
CA GLN A 172 -5.48 6.63 -10.71
C GLN A 172 -5.85 5.30 -10.03
N LEU A 173 -5.85 5.24 -8.70
CA LEU A 173 -6.27 4.06 -7.95
C LEU A 173 -7.76 3.75 -8.14
N ALA A 174 -8.62 4.77 -8.21
CA ALA A 174 -10.04 4.60 -8.52
C ALA A 174 -10.25 4.00 -9.92
N ALA A 175 -9.48 4.46 -10.92
CA ALA A 175 -9.50 3.89 -12.26
C ALA A 175 -9.04 2.42 -12.27
N VAL A 176 -8.00 2.09 -11.50
CA VAL A 176 -7.52 0.70 -11.34
C VAL A 176 -8.60 -0.18 -10.70
N ASN A 177 -9.29 0.31 -9.66
CA ASN A 177 -10.40 -0.41 -9.02
C ASN A 177 -11.52 -0.74 -10.03
N HIS A 178 -11.94 0.23 -10.83
CA HIS A 178 -12.94 0.01 -11.87
C HIS A 178 -12.46 -1.00 -12.93
N LEU A 179 -11.17 -1.00 -13.29
CA LEU A 179 -10.60 -2.01 -14.18
C LEU A 179 -10.64 -3.41 -13.56
N ILE A 180 -10.28 -3.54 -12.28
CA ILE A 180 -10.34 -4.82 -11.55
C ILE A 180 -11.78 -5.36 -11.54
N GLU A 181 -12.76 -4.51 -11.24
CA GLU A 181 -14.19 -4.88 -11.26
C GLU A 181 -14.63 -5.33 -12.66
N SER A 182 -14.24 -4.59 -13.71
CA SER A 182 -14.56 -4.96 -15.10
C SER A 182 -13.94 -6.30 -15.50
N VAL A 183 -12.71 -6.59 -15.07
CA VAL A 183 -12.05 -7.88 -15.34
C VAL A 183 -12.75 -8.99 -14.56
N GLN A 184 -13.10 -8.77 -13.30
CA GLN A 184 -13.84 -9.73 -12.48
C GLN A 184 -15.17 -10.10 -13.13
N VAL A 185 -15.97 -9.13 -13.57
CA VAL A 185 -17.26 -9.39 -14.24
C VAL A 185 -17.07 -10.24 -15.49
N LYS A 186 -16.02 -9.97 -16.26
CA LYS A 186 -15.73 -10.70 -17.49
C LYS A 186 -15.24 -12.13 -17.23
N LEU A 187 -14.42 -12.34 -16.21
CA LEU A 187 -13.97 -13.67 -15.79
C LEU A 187 -15.11 -14.49 -15.17
N ALA A 188 -15.99 -13.86 -14.38
CA ALA A 188 -17.18 -14.50 -13.82
C ALA A 188 -18.14 -14.95 -14.93
N SER A 189 -18.39 -14.11 -15.94
CA SER A 189 -19.18 -14.48 -17.12
C SER A 189 -18.55 -15.63 -17.89
N LEU A 190 -17.23 -15.61 -18.10
CA LEU A 190 -16.52 -16.70 -18.77
C LEU A 190 -16.66 -18.02 -17.99
N MET A 191 -16.71 -17.94 -16.66
CA MET A 191 -16.89 -19.11 -15.83
C MET A 191 -18.29 -19.69 -15.91
N ASP A 192 -19.30 -18.83 -15.91
CA ASP A 192 -20.69 -19.23 -16.08
C ASP A 192 -20.91 -19.91 -17.45
N ASP A 193 -20.26 -19.39 -18.50
CA ASP A 193 -20.27 -19.98 -19.85
C ASP A 193 -19.60 -21.38 -19.89
N ILE A 194 -18.51 -21.59 -19.13
CA ILE A 194 -17.79 -22.87 -19.05
C ILE A 194 -18.54 -23.88 -18.19
N ASP A 195 -19.13 -23.44 -17.09
CA ASP A 195 -19.89 -24.29 -16.15
C ASP A 195 -21.25 -24.71 -16.73
N GLY A 196 -21.89 -23.86 -17.52
CA GLY A 196 -23.13 -24.17 -18.25
C GLY A 196 -22.95 -25.22 -19.35
N ALA A 197 -21.71 -25.42 -19.83
CA ALA A 197 -21.35 -26.49 -20.75
C ALA A 197 -21.07 -27.81 -19.98
N ASP A 198 -22.09 -28.37 -19.31
CA ASP A 198 -22.25 -29.70 -18.64
C ASP A 198 -21.05 -30.69 -18.59
N LEU A 199 -19.82 -30.23 -18.29
CA LEU A 199 -18.56 -31.00 -18.28
C LEU A 199 -18.24 -31.57 -16.90
N LYS A 200 -19.06 -31.29 -15.89
CA LYS A 200 -18.75 -31.53 -14.47
C LYS A 200 -19.18 -32.88 -13.90
N LYS A 201 -19.86 -33.75 -14.66
CA LYS A 201 -20.52 -34.92 -14.04
C LYS A 201 -19.59 -36.02 -13.51
N ASP A 202 -18.32 -36.10 -13.92
CA ASP A 202 -17.50 -37.29 -13.60
C ASP A 202 -16.03 -37.02 -13.15
N LEU A 203 -15.65 -35.82 -12.69
CA LEU A 203 -14.26 -35.58 -12.27
C LEU A 203 -14.07 -35.28 -10.77
N PRO A 204 -13.09 -35.94 -10.11
CA PRO A 204 -12.86 -35.79 -8.68
C PRO A 204 -12.26 -34.42 -8.34
N GLU A 205 -12.80 -33.78 -7.30
CA GLU A 205 -12.30 -32.53 -6.75
C GLU A 205 -10.89 -32.72 -6.14
N LEU A 206 -9.85 -32.19 -6.81
CA LEU A 206 -8.55 -32.04 -6.19
C LEU A 206 -8.53 -30.75 -5.35
N LYS A 207 -8.55 -30.92 -4.03
CA LYS A 207 -8.26 -29.84 -3.07
C LYS A 207 -6.76 -29.54 -3.10
N VAL A 208 -6.40 -28.40 -3.67
CA VAL A 208 -5.04 -27.86 -3.57
C VAL A 208 -4.99 -26.98 -2.32
N GLU A 209 -4.27 -27.42 -1.29
CA GLU A 209 -3.97 -26.58 -0.13
C GLU A 209 -2.85 -25.59 -0.49
N THR A 210 -3.15 -24.30 -0.37
CA THR A 210 -2.15 -23.23 -0.58
C THR A 210 -1.32 -23.01 0.69
N PRO A 211 0.02 -22.98 0.62
CA PRO A 211 0.88 -22.64 1.75
C PRO A 211 0.68 -21.16 2.14
N ARG A 212 0.25 -20.92 3.38
CA ARG A 212 0.27 -19.58 3.99
C ARG A 212 1.67 -19.33 4.53
N ASP A 213 2.51 -18.68 3.74
CA ASP A 213 3.81 -18.22 4.22
C ASP A 213 3.67 -16.91 5.02
N GLY A 214 4.44 -16.81 6.10
CA GLY A 214 4.18 -15.94 7.25
C GLY A 214 4.52 -14.45 7.09
N THR A 215 4.26 -13.69 8.18
CA THR A 215 4.54 -12.26 8.43
C THR A 215 3.77 -11.19 7.66
N PHE A 216 3.10 -11.49 6.54
CA PHE A 216 2.22 -10.53 5.86
C PHE A 216 0.81 -10.58 6.45
N ASN A 217 0.34 -9.48 7.07
CA ASN A 217 -1.06 -9.34 7.45
C ASN A 217 -1.82 -8.55 6.37
N PRO A 218 -2.53 -9.22 5.45
CA PRO A 218 -3.33 -8.54 4.43
C PRO A 218 -4.51 -7.76 5.02
N ASP A 219 -4.90 -8.00 6.29
CA ASP A 219 -6.01 -7.28 6.93
C ASP A 219 -5.54 -6.10 7.79
N ALA A 220 -4.28 -5.68 7.67
CA ALA A 220 -3.75 -4.53 8.41
C ALA A 220 -4.43 -3.23 7.95
N LYS A 221 -5.24 -2.62 8.82
CA LYS A 221 -5.87 -1.33 8.58
C LYS A 221 -5.24 -0.26 9.47
N TYR A 222 -5.01 0.93 8.91
CA TYR A 222 -4.67 2.09 9.73
C TYR A 222 -5.88 2.46 10.60
N SER A 223 -5.67 2.50 11.92
CA SER A 223 -6.70 2.85 12.88
C SER A 223 -6.11 3.79 13.93
N LYS A 224 -6.76 4.95 14.11
CA LYS A 224 -6.42 5.95 15.13
C LYS A 224 -6.88 5.56 16.54
N SER A 225 -7.46 4.37 16.71
CA SER A 225 -8.01 3.92 17.97
C SER A 225 -6.88 3.64 18.97
N THR A 226 -6.80 4.43 20.05
CA THR A 226 -5.96 4.09 21.20
C THR A 226 -6.37 2.77 21.82
N ALA A 227 -7.57 2.24 21.55
CA ALA A 227 -8.06 1.00 22.17
C ALA A 227 -7.14 -0.21 21.96
N ASN A 228 -6.46 -0.30 20.82
CA ASN A 228 -5.49 -1.38 20.57
C ASN A 228 -4.19 -1.17 21.37
N GLN A 229 -3.78 0.09 21.54
CA GLN A 229 -2.64 0.48 22.38
C GLN A 229 -2.97 0.30 23.87
N ASP A 230 -4.17 0.69 24.30
CA ASP A 230 -4.71 0.56 25.64
C ASP A 230 -4.90 -0.93 26.02
N LEU A 231 -5.29 -1.78 25.05
CA LEU A 231 -5.31 -3.24 25.22
C LEU A 231 -3.91 -3.83 25.38
N ALA A 232 -2.94 -3.39 24.57
CA ALA A 232 -1.56 -3.83 24.71
C ALA A 232 -0.96 -3.39 26.06
N ASP A 233 -1.20 -2.14 26.44
CA ASP A 233 -0.73 -1.57 27.70
C ASP A 233 -1.41 -2.21 28.92
N SER A 234 -2.68 -2.60 28.82
CA SER A 234 -3.37 -3.34 29.87
C SER A 234 -2.87 -4.78 29.99
N LEU A 235 -2.60 -5.48 28.88
CA LEU A 235 -1.97 -6.80 28.90
C LEU A 235 -0.56 -6.78 29.50
N ILE A 236 0.24 -5.74 29.18
CA ILE A 236 1.58 -5.54 29.76
C ILE A 236 1.48 -5.19 31.26
N LYS A 237 0.47 -4.41 31.66
CA LYS A 237 0.21 -4.11 33.08
C LYS A 237 -0.25 -5.35 33.84
N ASP A 238 -1.05 -6.21 33.25
CA ASP A 238 -1.51 -7.47 33.86
C ASP A 238 -0.36 -8.49 34.00
N GLN A 239 0.63 -8.45 33.09
CA GLN A 239 1.85 -9.28 33.20
C GLN A 239 2.91 -8.74 34.18
N LYS A 240 2.81 -7.49 34.68
CA LYS A 240 3.73 -6.96 35.72
C LYS A 240 3.60 -7.62 37.09
N ASN A 241 2.69 -8.59 37.26
CA ASN A 241 2.62 -9.45 38.44
C ASN A 241 3.49 -10.71 38.36
N ILE A 242 4.35 -10.85 37.34
CA ILE A 242 5.30 -11.96 37.24
C ILE A 242 6.70 -11.45 37.57
N ALA A 243 7.11 -11.73 38.81
CA ALA A 243 8.41 -11.50 39.44
C ALA A 243 8.74 -10.03 39.77
N SER A 244 8.65 -9.70 41.06
CA SER A 244 9.29 -8.49 41.60
C SER A 244 10.81 -8.61 41.47
N GLN A 245 11.52 -7.50 41.29
CA GLN A 245 12.99 -7.48 41.21
C GLN A 245 13.63 -8.15 42.44
N ASP A 246 12.96 -8.10 43.59
CA ASP A 246 13.34 -8.78 44.83
C ASP A 246 13.29 -10.33 44.75
N GLU A 247 12.43 -10.90 43.91
CA GLU A 247 12.37 -12.35 43.65
C GLU A 247 13.45 -12.80 42.66
N ILE A 248 13.79 -11.94 41.70
CA ILE A 248 14.90 -12.17 40.76
C ILE A 248 16.23 -12.13 41.51
N ASP A 249 16.41 -11.18 42.43
CA ASP A 249 17.64 -11.06 43.23
C ASP A 249 17.83 -12.23 44.21
N LYS A 250 16.75 -12.88 44.65
CA LYS A 250 16.80 -14.12 45.46
C LYS A 250 17.16 -15.39 44.67
N LEU A 251 17.05 -15.38 43.35
CA LEU A 251 17.44 -16.51 42.49
C LEU A 251 18.94 -16.52 42.14
N PHE A 252 19.62 -15.38 42.35
CA PHE A 252 21.04 -15.20 42.05
C PHE A 252 21.92 -14.93 43.28
N SER A 253 21.38 -15.16 44.49
CA SER A 253 22.12 -15.19 45.77
C SER A 253 22.20 -16.60 46.35
#